data_AF-A0A1V2ZEH5-F1
#
_entry.id   AF-A0A1V2ZEH5-F1
#
_cell.length_a   1.000
_cell.length_b   1.000
_cell.length_c   1.000
_cell.angle_alpha   90.00
_cell.angle_beta   90.00
_cell.angle_gamma   90.00
#
_symmetry.space_group_name_H-M   'P 1'
#
loop_
_entity.id
_entity.type
_entity.pdbx_description
1 polymer ?
#
loop_
_entity_poly.entity_id
_entity_poly.type
_entity_poly.pdbx_seq_one_letter_code
_entity_poly.pdbx_strand_id
1 'polypeptide(L)'
;MSGVSYDFSELRTLSADLAVVAKVEVRKSMQQSAIRTKKFWADDARRSFGRSIARRYAPTIDYSDLRMLAASDNTYRVDVGPNLKRYGGKTGRGGLIPSLGILEEANKGVRGNARGSIDRAQVFAEREFVDRMQLAVDQSLRKRGL
;
A
#
# COMPACT_ATOMS: atom_id res chain seq x y z
N MET A 1 2.60 -58.00 -7.43
CA MET A 1 1.93 -56.95 -6.63
C MET A 1 1.48 -55.87 -7.59
N SER A 2 0.18 -55.75 -7.86
CA SER A 2 -0.38 -54.65 -8.66
C SER A 2 -0.52 -53.41 -7.75
N GLY A 3 0.36 -52.43 -7.93
CA GLY A 3 0.29 -51.17 -7.19
C GLY A 3 -0.78 -50.25 -7.76
N VAL A 4 -1.54 -49.59 -6.88
CA VAL A 4 -2.45 -48.51 -7.27
C VAL A 4 -1.63 -47.27 -7.54
N SER A 5 -1.69 -46.78 -8.78
CA SER A 5 -1.06 -45.53 -9.23
C SER A 5 -2.08 -44.40 -9.10
N TYR A 6 -1.79 -43.40 -8.26
CA TYR A 6 -2.60 -42.19 -8.18
C TYR A 6 -2.02 -41.12 -9.11
N ASP A 7 -2.83 -40.67 -10.07
CA ASP A 7 -2.48 -39.52 -10.90
C ASP A 7 -2.91 -38.22 -10.21
N PHE A 8 -1.92 -37.42 -9.83
CA PHE A 8 -2.11 -36.11 -9.20
C PHE A 8 -1.83 -34.95 -10.16
N SER A 9 -1.67 -35.21 -11.47
CA SER A 9 -1.33 -34.19 -12.46
C SER A 9 -2.38 -33.07 -12.55
N GLU A 10 -3.67 -33.42 -12.50
CA GLU A 10 -4.77 -32.45 -12.50
C GLU A 10 -4.77 -31.59 -11.23
N LEU A 11 -4.56 -32.20 -10.06
CA LEU A 11 -4.46 -31.48 -8.79
C LEU A 11 -3.25 -30.53 -8.76
N ARG A 12 -2.12 -30.94 -9.33
CA ARG A 12 -0.93 -30.07 -9.47
C ARG A 12 -1.20 -28.90 -10.40
N THR A 13 -1.81 -29.14 -11.56
CA THR A 13 -2.18 -28.09 -12.52
C THR A 13 -3.14 -27.08 -11.88
N LEU A 14 -4.17 -27.58 -11.20
CA LEU A 14 -5.12 -26.74 -10.47
C LEU A 14 -4.42 -25.89 -9.39
N SER A 15 -3.48 -26.47 -8.63
CA SER A 15 -2.71 -25.76 -7.61
C SER A 15 -1.78 -24.69 -8.20
N ALA A 16 -1.13 -24.98 -9.33
CA ALA A 16 -0.24 -24.03 -10.01
C ALA A 16 -1.04 -22.86 -10.58
N ASP A 17 -2.19 -23.15 -11.19
CA ASP A 17 -3.10 -22.12 -11.67
C ASP A 17 -3.59 -21.26 -10.51
N LEU A 18 -4.03 -21.88 -9.40
CA LEU A 18 -4.51 -21.18 -8.20
C LEU A 18 -3.46 -20.19 -7.72
N ALA A 19 -2.20 -20.61 -7.68
CA ALA A 19 -1.09 -19.75 -7.29
C ALA A 19 -0.89 -18.56 -8.26
N VAL A 20 -1.04 -18.75 -9.57
CA VAL A 20 -0.87 -17.66 -10.56
C VAL A 20 -1.99 -16.63 -10.47
N VAL A 21 -3.25 -17.06 -10.41
CA VAL A 21 -4.40 -16.13 -10.35
C VAL A 21 -4.42 -15.37 -9.02
N ALA A 22 -4.16 -16.07 -7.91
CA ALA A 22 -4.05 -15.44 -6.60
C ALA A 22 -2.96 -14.36 -6.59
N LYS A 23 -1.79 -14.61 -7.21
CA LYS A 23 -0.73 -13.61 -7.34
C LYS A 23 -1.19 -12.35 -8.09
N VAL A 24 -1.95 -12.49 -9.18
CA VAL A 24 -2.42 -11.34 -9.96
C VAL A 24 -3.40 -10.48 -9.15
N GLU A 25 -4.39 -11.10 -8.51
CA GLU A 25 -5.40 -10.36 -7.74
C GLU A 25 -4.82 -9.77 -6.45
N VAL A 26 -3.91 -10.49 -5.78
CA VAL A 26 -3.15 -9.96 -4.63
C VAL A 26 -2.36 -8.71 -5.03
N ARG A 27 -1.61 -8.75 -6.15
CA ARG A 27 -0.84 -7.59 -6.62
C ARG A 27 -1.74 -6.38 -6.92
N LYS A 28 -2.88 -6.59 -7.58
CA LYS A 28 -3.85 -5.52 -7.84
C LYS A 28 -4.42 -4.95 -6.54
N SER A 29 -4.83 -5.81 -5.62
CA SER A 29 -5.38 -5.39 -4.32
C SER A 29 -4.34 -4.63 -3.49
N MET A 30 -3.07 -5.02 -3.51
CA MET A 30 -1.98 -4.26 -2.88
C MET A 30 -1.83 -2.87 -3.48
N GLN A 31 -1.82 -2.75 -4.81
CA GLN A 31 -1.75 -1.45 -5.49
C GLN A 31 -2.96 -0.57 -5.16
N GLN A 32 -4.16 -1.14 -5.14
CA GLN A 32 -5.38 -0.41 -4.78
C GLN A 32 -5.35 0.06 -3.32
N SER A 33 -4.88 -0.79 -2.40
CA SER A 33 -4.69 -0.41 -0.99
C SER A 33 -3.71 0.77 -0.85
N ALA A 34 -2.59 0.75 -1.58
CA ALA A 34 -1.62 1.85 -1.59
C ALA A 34 -2.23 3.16 -2.14
N ILE A 35 -2.99 3.09 -3.24
CA ILE A 35 -3.68 4.25 -3.83
C ILE A 35 -4.68 4.85 -2.84
N ARG A 36 -5.48 4.00 -2.16
CA ARG A 36 -6.47 4.45 -1.19
C ARG A 36 -5.82 5.01 0.07
N THR A 37 -4.74 4.40 0.55
CA THR A 37 -3.95 4.89 1.68
C THR A 37 -3.36 6.27 1.39
N LYS A 38 -2.77 6.45 0.20
CA LYS A 38 -2.31 7.78 -0.27
C LYS A 38 -3.44 8.81 -0.22
N LYS A 39 -4.61 8.46 -0.76
CA LYS A 39 -5.77 9.36 -0.80
C LYS A 39 -6.22 9.72 0.61
N PHE A 40 -6.41 8.73 1.47
CA PHE A 40 -6.80 8.91 2.86
C PHE A 40 -5.82 9.84 3.59
N TRP A 41 -4.52 9.55 3.50
CA TRP A 41 -3.50 10.36 4.17
C TRP A 41 -3.46 11.80 3.62
N ALA A 42 -3.58 11.99 2.31
CA ALA A 42 -3.66 13.33 1.73
C ALA A 42 -4.89 14.11 2.19
N ASP A 43 -6.05 13.47 2.31
CA ASP A 43 -7.27 14.08 2.79
C ASP A 43 -7.22 14.37 4.29
N ASP A 44 -6.67 13.46 5.08
CA ASP A 44 -6.46 13.64 6.52
C ASP A 44 -5.47 14.76 6.81
N ALA A 45 -4.36 14.84 6.06
CA ALA A 45 -3.40 15.93 6.16
C ALA A 45 -4.03 17.29 5.80
N ARG A 46 -4.95 17.34 4.83
CA ARG A 46 -5.69 18.57 4.50
C ARG A 46 -6.63 19.04 5.59
N ARG A 47 -7.18 18.11 6.39
CA ARG A 47 -8.07 18.41 7.52
C ARG A 47 -7.30 18.75 8.78
N SER A 48 -6.19 18.05 9.01
CA SER A 48 -5.42 18.09 10.26
C SER A 48 -4.41 19.25 10.32
N PHE A 49 -4.00 19.77 9.16
CA PHE A 49 -3.04 20.87 9.08
C PHE A 49 -3.70 22.18 8.68
N GLY A 50 -3.10 23.28 9.12
CA GLY A 50 -3.45 24.61 8.60
C GLY A 50 -3.33 24.66 7.07
N ARG A 51 -4.22 25.41 6.42
CA ARG A 51 -4.37 25.46 4.95
C ARG A 51 -3.06 25.72 4.20
N SER A 52 -2.17 26.53 4.75
CA SER A 52 -0.85 26.84 4.17
C SER A 52 0.08 25.62 4.12
N ILE A 53 0.08 24.81 5.19
CA ILE A 53 0.87 23.59 5.35
C ILE A 53 0.28 22.47 4.50
N ALA A 54 -1.02 22.23 4.61
CA ALA A 54 -1.75 21.22 3.84
C ALA A 54 -1.52 21.36 2.31
N ARG A 55 -1.52 22.60 1.79
CA ARG A 55 -1.32 22.89 0.36
C ARG A 55 0.08 22.48 -0.15
N ARG A 56 1.05 22.40 0.74
CA ARG A 56 2.43 22.02 0.41
C ARG A 56 2.69 20.54 0.68
N TYR A 57 2.19 20.01 1.79
CA TYR A 57 2.45 18.64 2.24
C TYR A 57 1.57 17.59 1.54
N ALA A 58 0.25 17.75 1.52
CA ALA A 58 -0.65 16.72 1.00
C ALA A 58 -0.36 16.26 -0.45
N PRO A 59 0.05 17.15 -1.38
CA PRO A 59 0.44 16.71 -2.74
C PRO A 59 1.73 15.88 -2.80
N THR A 60 2.53 15.86 -1.74
CA THR A 60 3.81 15.13 -1.71
C THR A 60 3.67 13.70 -1.25
N ILE A 61 2.54 13.34 -0.64
CA ILE A 61 2.22 11.97 -0.27
C ILE A 61 2.03 11.18 -1.56
N ASP A 62 2.85 10.16 -1.73
CA ASP A 62 2.84 9.29 -2.90
C ASP A 62 2.93 7.83 -2.46
N TYR A 63 2.80 6.92 -3.42
CA TYR A 63 3.13 5.51 -3.21
C TYR A 63 4.25 5.10 -4.16
N SER A 64 5.09 4.15 -3.75
CA SER A 64 6.12 3.57 -4.60
C SER A 64 5.52 2.60 -5.60
N ASP A 65 6.26 2.29 -6.67
CA ASP A 65 5.93 1.12 -7.47
C ASP A 65 5.95 -0.15 -6.60
N LEU A 66 5.07 -1.09 -6.91
CA LEU A 66 5.05 -2.39 -6.26
C LEU A 66 6.33 -3.16 -6.63
N ARG A 67 7.18 -3.42 -5.65
CA ARG A 67 8.45 -4.13 -5.83
C ARG A 67 8.39 -5.50 -5.20
N MET A 68 8.98 -6.48 -5.86
CA MET A 68 9.21 -7.80 -5.28
C MET A 68 10.58 -7.77 -4.61
N LEU A 69 10.64 -8.00 -3.30
CA LEU A 69 11.87 -7.90 -2.50
C LEU A 69 12.80 -9.10 -2.73
N ALA A 70 12.22 -10.29 -2.86
CA ALA A 70 12.92 -11.52 -3.21
C ALA A 70 12.02 -12.38 -4.10
N ALA A 71 12.57 -12.90 -5.19
CA ALA A 71 11.83 -13.77 -6.11
C ALA A 71 11.48 -15.13 -5.47
N SER A 72 12.29 -15.59 -4.51
CA SER A 72 12.07 -16.83 -3.77
C SER A 72 10.91 -16.74 -2.78
N ASP A 73 10.69 -15.57 -2.17
CA ASP A 73 9.84 -15.44 -0.98
C ASP A 73 8.47 -14.84 -1.30
N ASN A 74 8.18 -14.58 -2.60
CA ASN A 74 6.98 -13.88 -3.08
C ASN A 74 6.61 -12.63 -2.24
N THR A 75 7.61 -11.97 -1.67
CA THR A 75 7.39 -10.84 -0.77
C THR A 75 7.29 -9.57 -1.59
N TYR A 76 6.11 -8.95 -1.58
CA TYR A 76 5.85 -7.69 -2.24
C TYR A 76 5.93 -6.54 -1.25
N ARG A 77 6.50 -5.41 -1.70
CA ARG A 77 6.58 -4.17 -0.94
C ARG A 77 6.02 -3.03 -1.76
N VAL A 78 5.19 -2.24 -1.10
CA VAL A 78 4.77 -0.92 -1.57
C VAL A 78 4.86 0.03 -0.39
N ASP A 79 5.57 1.13 -0.57
CA ASP A 79 5.71 2.16 0.45
C ASP A 79 4.73 3.30 0.14
N VAL A 80 4.05 3.84 1.14
CA VAL A 80 3.20 5.03 1.01
C VAL A 80 3.75 6.09 1.96
N GLY A 81 3.94 7.31 1.46
CA GLY A 81 4.42 8.42 2.27
C GLY A 81 4.95 9.59 1.47
N PRO A 82 5.51 10.62 2.15
CA PRO A 82 6.06 11.78 1.49
C PRO A 82 7.23 11.41 0.56
N ASN A 83 7.10 11.73 -0.73
CA ASN A 83 8.12 11.41 -1.71
C ASN A 83 9.08 12.59 -1.95
N LEU A 84 10.13 12.65 -1.13
CA LEU A 84 11.18 13.67 -1.23
C LEU A 84 11.98 13.58 -2.53
N LYS A 85 12.13 12.39 -3.14
CA LYS A 85 12.83 12.27 -4.42
C LYS A 85 12.07 12.95 -5.56
N ARG A 86 10.74 12.85 -5.55
CA ARG A 86 9.87 13.41 -6.60
C ARG A 86 9.49 14.87 -6.34
N TYR A 87 9.38 15.26 -5.07
CA TYR A 87 8.82 16.55 -4.66
C TYR A 87 9.75 17.40 -3.77
N GLY A 88 10.92 16.89 -3.40
CA GLY A 88 11.92 17.62 -2.60
C GLY A 88 12.54 18.78 -3.38
N GLY A 89 12.90 19.85 -2.66
CA GLY A 89 13.57 21.04 -3.23
C GLY A 89 12.67 21.96 -4.05
N LYS A 90 11.42 21.59 -4.33
CA LYS A 90 10.45 22.47 -5.00
C LYS A 90 9.98 23.54 -4.02
N THR A 91 10.12 24.81 -4.34
CA THR A 91 9.59 25.94 -3.56
C THR A 91 8.25 26.37 -4.18
N GLY A 92 7.11 25.91 -3.65
CA GLY A 92 5.78 26.21 -4.24
C GLY A 92 4.62 25.31 -3.77
N ARG A 93 3.50 25.28 -4.53
CA ARG A 93 2.44 24.25 -4.35
C ARG A 93 3.04 22.88 -4.66
N GLY A 94 2.95 21.93 -3.73
CA GLY A 94 3.56 20.59 -3.87
C GLY A 94 5.07 20.54 -3.65
N GLY A 95 5.62 21.57 -3.00
CA GLY A 95 7.00 21.63 -2.58
C GLY A 95 7.18 21.26 -1.12
N LEU A 96 7.93 20.19 -0.84
CA LEU A 96 8.23 19.80 0.53
C LEU A 96 9.32 20.74 1.05
N ILE A 97 8.94 21.70 1.90
CA ILE A 97 9.92 22.54 2.62
C ILE A 97 10.75 21.57 3.47
N PRO A 98 12.08 21.63 3.49
CA PRO A 98 12.90 20.76 4.34
C PRO A 98 12.45 20.75 5.82
N SER A 99 11.91 21.86 6.31
CA SER A 99 11.34 21.97 7.66
C SER A 99 10.05 21.15 7.90
N LEU A 100 9.34 20.71 6.86
CA LEU A 100 8.21 19.77 6.94
C LEU A 100 8.68 18.31 7.09
N GLY A 101 9.83 17.94 6.52
CA GLY A 101 10.47 16.65 6.82
C GLY A 101 10.93 16.57 8.30
N ILE A 102 11.27 17.73 8.88
CA ILE A 102 11.61 17.89 10.31
C ILE A 102 10.35 17.96 11.22
N LEU A 103 9.13 18.03 10.66
CA LEU A 103 7.90 17.96 11.46
C LEU A 103 7.59 16.55 11.97
N GLU A 104 8.21 15.50 11.41
CA GLU A 104 7.99 14.11 11.79
C GLU A 104 8.70 13.74 13.13
N GLU A 105 9.76 14.44 13.52
CA GLU A 105 10.62 14.08 14.67
C GLU A 105 10.31 14.82 16.00
N ALA A 106 9.53 15.89 15.99
CA ALA A 106 9.48 16.79 17.15
C ALA A 106 8.19 16.69 17.99
N ASN A 107 8.32 16.19 19.21
CA ASN A 107 7.26 16.09 20.21
C ASN A 107 6.67 17.47 20.58
N LYS A 108 5.36 17.65 20.35
CA LYS A 108 4.44 18.67 20.95
C LYS A 108 4.37 20.11 20.40
N GLY A 109 3.86 20.29 19.17
CA GLY A 109 3.18 21.55 18.78
C GLY A 109 3.06 21.74 17.27
N VAL A 110 1.84 21.79 16.71
CA VAL A 110 1.48 21.64 15.26
C VAL A 110 2.00 20.33 14.63
N ARG A 111 3.23 19.95 14.98
CA ARG A 111 3.98 18.69 14.92
C ARG A 111 3.26 17.45 15.48
N GLY A 112 2.36 17.60 16.47
CA GLY A 112 1.59 16.46 16.99
C GLY A 112 0.53 15.93 16.00
N ASN A 113 -0.05 16.82 15.20
CA ASN A 113 -1.07 16.47 14.22
C ASN A 113 -0.46 15.72 13.02
N ALA A 114 0.81 15.97 12.69
CA ALA A 114 1.49 15.29 11.60
C ALA A 114 1.74 13.83 11.92
N ARG A 115 2.26 13.57 13.12
CA ARG A 115 2.39 12.23 13.67
C ARG A 115 1.03 11.54 13.79
N GLY A 116 0.01 12.23 14.29
CA GLY A 116 -1.36 11.70 14.32
C GLY A 116 -1.93 11.37 12.93
N SER A 117 -1.58 12.13 11.88
CA SER A 117 -2.00 11.85 10.51
C SER A 117 -1.30 10.60 9.95
N ILE A 118 0.00 10.45 10.25
CA ILE A 118 0.79 9.26 9.91
C ILE A 118 0.22 8.03 10.61
N ASP A 119 0.02 8.10 11.92
CA ASP A 119 -0.49 6.99 12.72
C ASP A 119 -1.88 6.55 12.22
N ARG A 120 -2.77 7.52 11.92
CA ARG A 120 -4.08 7.22 11.31
C ARG A 120 -3.97 6.62 9.92
N ALA A 121 -3.03 7.10 9.10
CA ALA A 121 -2.80 6.56 7.76
C ALA A 121 -2.25 5.12 7.84
N GLN A 122 -1.40 4.82 8.81
CA GLN A 122 -0.90 3.47 9.08
C GLN A 122 -2.04 2.54 9.50
N VAL A 123 -2.86 2.95 10.47
CA VAL A 123 -4.02 2.16 10.91
C VAL A 123 -5.01 1.95 9.76
N PHE A 124 -5.21 2.96 8.91
CA PHE A 124 -6.02 2.82 7.70
C PHE A 124 -5.41 1.82 6.72
N ALA A 125 -4.11 1.88 6.47
CA ALA A 125 -3.40 0.98 5.56
C ALA A 125 -3.48 -0.47 6.02
N GLU A 126 -3.30 -0.73 7.32
CA GLU A 126 -3.38 -2.07 7.92
C GLU A 126 -4.77 -2.68 7.73
N ARG A 127 -5.84 -1.90 7.97
CA ARG A 127 -7.23 -2.36 7.77
C ARG A 127 -7.57 -2.55 6.30
N GLU A 128 -7.26 -1.56 5.46
CA GLU A 128 -7.54 -1.61 4.02
C GLU A 128 -6.79 -2.75 3.35
N PHE A 129 -5.56 -3.05 3.78
CA PHE A 129 -4.81 -4.20 3.28
C PHE A 129 -5.54 -5.52 3.55
N VAL A 130 -5.99 -5.76 4.79
CA VAL A 130 -6.70 -6.99 5.15
C VAL A 130 -7.99 -7.15 4.33
N ASP A 131 -8.81 -6.10 4.27
CA ASP A 131 -10.07 -6.13 3.52
C ASP A 131 -9.83 -6.41 2.02
N ARG A 132 -8.78 -5.80 1.46
CA ARG A 132 -8.42 -5.97 0.04
C ARG A 132 -7.80 -7.32 -0.25
N MET A 133 -7.06 -7.91 0.68
CA MET A 133 -6.55 -9.28 0.54
C MET A 133 -7.70 -10.27 0.55
N GLN A 134 -8.69 -10.10 1.43
CA GLN A 134 -9.88 -10.93 1.41
C GLN A 134 -10.62 -10.81 0.07
N LEU A 135 -10.84 -9.58 -0.42
CA LEU A 135 -11.46 -9.36 -1.72
C LEU A 135 -10.65 -9.97 -2.88
N ALA A 136 -9.31 -9.97 -2.80
CA ALA A 136 -8.47 -10.61 -3.81
C ALA A 136 -8.67 -12.12 -3.83
N VAL A 137 -8.73 -12.75 -2.65
CA VAL A 137 -9.02 -14.18 -2.50
C VAL A 137 -10.40 -14.50 -3.05
N ASP A 138 -11.43 -13.76 -2.64
CA ASP A 138 -12.81 -13.96 -3.12
C ASP A 138 -12.92 -13.80 -4.64
N GLN A 139 -12.25 -12.80 -5.22
CA GLN A 139 -12.21 -12.60 -6.68
C GLN A 139 -11.46 -13.73 -7.39
N SER A 140 -10.38 -14.24 -6.79
CA SER A 140 -9.63 -15.37 -7.32
C SER A 140 -10.47 -16.66 -7.30
N LEU A 141 -11.26 -16.89 -6.25
CA LEU A 141 -12.17 -18.02 -6.13
C LEU A 141 -13.32 -17.91 -7.14
N ARG A 142 -14.00 -16.75 -7.20
CA ARG A 142 -15.11 -16.51 -8.13
C ARG A 142 -14.71 -16.69 -9.60
N LYS A 143 -13.51 -16.25 -9.99
CA LYS A 143 -12.99 -16.45 -11.35
C LYS A 143 -12.83 -17.92 -11.74
N ARG A 144 -12.88 -18.84 -10.76
CA ARG A 144 -12.75 -20.29 -10.94
C ARG A 144 -14.07 -21.04 -10.75
N GLY A 145 -15.16 -20.34 -10.44
CA GLY A 145 -16.42 -20.98 -10.10
C GLY A 145 -16.40 -21.71 -8.75
N LEU A 146 -15.49 -21.33 -7.86
CA LEU A 146 -15.39 -21.76 -6.45
C LEU A 146 -15.89 -20.64 -5.54
#